data_AF-U4UQA2-F1
#
_entry.id   AF-U4UQA2-F1
#
_cell.length_a   1.000
_cell.length_b   1.000
_cell.length_c   1.000
_cell.angle_alpha   90.00
_cell.angle_beta   90.00
_cell.angle_gamma   90.00
#
_symmetry.space_group_name_H-M   'P 1'
#
loop_
_entity.id
_entity.type
_entity.pdbx_description
1 polymer ?
#
loop_
_entity_poly.entity_id
_entity_poly.type
_entity_poly.pdbx_seq_one_letter_code
_entity_poly.pdbx_strand_id
1 'polypeptide(L)' 'MEITTTSERPFQRLALDIVGPLPITESGNRFILTMQDDLTKYSYAIPTKRYYPIEEPPSPRIL' A
#
# COMPACT_ATOMS: atom_id res chain seq x y z
N MET A 1 9.46 27.55 -5.50
CA MET A 1 9.41 26.69 -4.32
C MET A 1 7.96 26.68 -3.86
N GLU A 2 7.23 25.61 -4.17
CA GLU A 2 5.84 25.46 -3.72
C GLU A 2 5.89 24.87 -2.30
N ILE A 3 5.46 25.64 -1.30
CA ILE A 3 5.79 25.35 0.11
C ILE A 3 4.89 24.25 0.70
N THR A 4 3.68 24.03 0.16
CA THR A 4 2.86 22.83 0.41
C THR A 4 1.76 22.77 -0.63
N THR A 5 1.58 21.62 -1.30
CA THR A 5 0.43 21.39 -2.19
C THR A 5 -0.71 20.75 -1.39
N THR A 6 -1.72 21.52 -1.03
CA THR A 6 -2.96 20.98 -0.44
C THR A 6 -3.76 20.29 -1.55
N SER A 7 -4.20 19.05 -1.31
CA SER A 7 -5.11 18.35 -2.24
C SER A 7 -6.43 19.13 -2.38
N GLU A 8 -6.89 19.38 -3.61
CA GLU A 8 -8.13 20.14 -3.87
C GLU A 8 -9.32 19.25 -4.21
N ARG A 9 -9.04 18.01 -4.64
CA ARG A 9 -10.05 17.03 -5.04
C ARG A 9 -9.80 15.67 -4.38
N PRO A 10 -10.86 14.90 -4.08
CA PRO A 10 -10.70 13.52 -3.59
C PRO A 10 -9.86 12.70 -4.55
N PHE A 11 -9.01 11.83 -4.00
CA PHE A 11 -8.11 10.92 -4.71
C PHE A 11 -7.01 11.61 -5.54
N GLN A 12 -6.75 12.90 -5.29
CA GLN A 12 -5.65 13.62 -5.93
C GLN A 12 -4.28 13.21 -5.39
N ARG A 13 -4.18 12.90 -4.09
CA ARG A 13 -2.96 12.40 -3.43
C ARG A 13 -3.33 11.26 -2.50
N LEU A 14 -2.65 10.13 -2.68
CA LEU A 14 -2.87 8.91 -1.90
C LEU A 14 -1.58 8.55 -1.18
N ALA A 15 -1.68 8.30 0.12
CA ALA A 15 -0.63 7.64 0.88
C ALA A 15 -0.87 6.13 0.80
N LEU A 16 0.13 5.38 0.33
CA LEU A 16 0.10 3.92 0.25
C LEU A 16 1.15 3.35 1.19
N ASP A 17 0.80 2.31 1.93
CA ASP A 17 1.72 1.61 2.82
C ASP A 17 1.41 0.11 2.87
N ILE A 18 2.38 -0.69 3.32
CA ILE A 18 2.25 -2.13 3.50
C ILE A 18 2.53 -2.48 4.95
N VAL A 19 1.52 -3.05 5.61
CA VAL A 19 1.66 -3.56 6.98
C VAL A 19 1.98 -5.05 6.94
N GLY A 20 3.09 -5.44 7.56
CA GLY A 20 3.42 -6.84 7.83
C GLY A 20 4.92 -7.15 7.82
N PRO A 21 5.31 -8.44 7.93
CA PRO A 21 4.43 -9.61 7.93
C PRO A 21 3.61 -9.76 9.23
N LEU A 22 2.34 -10.16 9.09
CA LEU A 22 1.39 -10.49 10.15
C LEU A 22 1.22 -12.02 10.27
N PRO A 23 0.55 -12.53 11.33
CA PRO A 23 0.14 -13.93 11.36
C PRO A 23 -0.64 -14.33 10.10
N ILE A 24 -0.34 -15.50 9.56
CA ILE A 24 -0.92 -15.95 8.30
C ILE A 24 -2.38 -16.37 8.50
N THR A 25 -3.27 -15.91 7.63
CA THR A 25 -4.68 -16.36 7.62
C THR A 25 -4.80 -17.74 6.97
N GLU A 26 -5.94 -18.42 7.13
CA GLU A 26 -6.24 -19.68 6.43
C GLU A 26 -6.15 -19.55 4.90
N SER A 27 -6.50 -18.37 4.38
CA SER A 27 -6.40 -18.03 2.96
C SER A 27 -4.97 -17.67 2.51
N GLY A 28 -3.99 -17.63 3.43
CA GLY A 28 -2.59 -17.37 3.15
C GLY A 28 -2.20 -15.89 3.09
N ASN A 29 -3.07 -14.98 3.55
CA ASN A 29 -2.74 -13.56 3.62
C ASN A 29 -1.79 -13.29 4.79
N ARG A 30 -0.80 -12.43 4.57
CA ARG A 30 0.25 -12.12 5.55
C ARG A 30 0.57 -10.63 5.63
N PHE A 31 -0.04 -9.82 4.76
CA PHE A 31 0.19 -8.38 4.70
C PHE A 31 -1.15 -7.67 4.46
N ILE A 32 -1.16 -6.37 4.68
CA ILE A 32 -2.26 -5.47 4.34
C ILE A 32 -1.69 -4.34 3.50
N LEU A 33 -2.20 -4.13 2.30
CA LEU A 33 -1.96 -2.91 1.54
C LEU A 33 -2.98 -1.87 2.01
N THR A 34 -2.50 -0.75 2.52
CA THR A 34 -3.32 0.37 2.96
C THR A 34 -3.24 1.53 1.98
N MET A 35 -4.34 2.27 1.86
CA MET A 35 -4.45 3.49 1.09
C MET A 35 -5.20 4.51 1.92
N GLN A 36 -4.70 5.74 1.96
CA GLN A 36 -5.41 6.86 2.56
C GLN A 36 -5.41 8.05 1.62
N ASP A 37 -6.60 8.59 1.37
CA ASP A 37 -6.76 9.86 0.65
C ASP A 37 -6.33 11.04 1.53
N ASP A 38 -5.46 11.88 0.99
CA ASP A 38 -4.89 13.00 1.71
C ASP A 38 -5.93 14.08 2.05
N LEU A 39 -6.92 14.31 1.19
CA LEU A 39 -7.94 15.34 1.41
C LEU A 39 -9.04 14.87 2.38
N THR A 40 -9.75 13.81 2.00
CA THR A 40 -10.94 13.33 2.70
C THR A 40 -10.62 12.47 3.91
N LYS A 41 -9.36 12.04 4.05
CA LYS A 41 -8.92 11.03 5.02
C LYS A 41 -9.67 9.70 4.89
N TYR A 42 -10.25 9.44 3.72
CA TYR A 42 -10.83 8.14 3.39
C TYR A 42 -9.73 7.08 3.37
N SER A 43 -9.89 6.04 4.19
CA SER A 43 -8.92 4.95 4.31
C SER A 43 -9.50 3.64 3.79
N TYR A 44 -8.66 2.88 3.09
CA TYR A 44 -8.98 1.58 2.53
C TYR A 44 -7.84 0.60 2.78
N ALA A 45 -8.17 -0.67 2.97
CA ALA A 45 -7.20 -1.71 3.28
C ALA A 45 -7.59 -3.03 2.60
N ILE A 46 -6.63 -3.68 1.95
CA ILE A 46 -6.82 -5.00 1.35
C ILE A 46 -5.79 -6.00 1.86
N PRO A 47 -6.20 -7.23 2.22
CA PRO A 47 -5.25 -8.26 2.62
C PRO A 47 -4.51 -8.82 1.40
N THR A 48 -3.21 -9.06 1.53
CA THR A 48 -2.38 -9.65 0.47
C THR A 48 -1.51 -10.79 1.01
N LYS A 49 -1.21 -11.76 0.14
CA LYS A 49 -0.36 -12.92 0.47
C LYS A 49 1.13 -12.60 0.38
N ARG A 50 1.49 -11.64 -0.46
CA ARG A 50 2.86 -11.25 -0.79
C ARG A 50 2.89 -9.78 -1.17
N TYR A 51 4.01 -9.12 -0.89
CA TYR A 51 4.37 -7.84 -1.50
C TYR A 51 5.76 -7.94 -2.11
N TYR A 52 6.04 -7.07 -3.09
CA TYR A 52 7.36 -6.91 -3.67
C TYR A 52 7.80 -5.46 -3.47
N PRO A 53 8.88 -5.20 -2.73
CA PRO A 53 9.42 -3.86 -2.63
C PRO A 53 9.88 -3.38 -4.01
N ILE A 54 9.63 -2.11 -4.33
CA ILE A 54 9.97 -1.50 -5.62
C ILE A 54 11.51 -1.47 -5.82
N GLU A 55 12.27 -1.47 -4.73
CA GLU A 55 13.73 -1.43 -4.73
C GLU A 55 14.37 -2.78 -5.10
N GLU A 56 13.66 -3.90 -4.95
CA GLU A 56 14.22 -5.22 -5.20
C GLU A 56 13.22 -6.09 -5.98
N PRO A 57 13.26 -6.05 -7.34
CA PRO A 57 12.40 -6.88 -8.14
C PRO A 57 12.67 -8.36 -7.83
N PRO A 58 11.62 -9.19 -7.68
CA PRO A 58 11.81 -10.58 -7.32
C PRO A 58 12.65 -11.27 -8.39
N SER A 59 13.70 -11.98 -7.96
CA SER A 59 14.45 -12.86 -8.85
C SER A 59 13.45 -13.77 -9.57
N PRO A 60 13.50 -13.87 -10.91
CA PRO A 60 12.62 -14.76 -11.64
C PRO A 60 12.86 -16.16 -11.09
N ARG A 61 11.86 -16.71 -10.41
CA ARG A 61 11.90 -18.11 -10.01
C ARG A 61 11.81 -18.91 -11.30
N ILE A 62 12.95 -19.42 -11.75
CA ILE A 62 13.01 -20.43 -12.79
C ILE A 62 12.23 -21.62 -12.23
N LEU A 63 11.09 -21.92 -12.86
CA LEU A 63 10.35 -23.17 -12.66
C LEU A 63 11.13 -24.31 -13.32
#